data_AF-Q5QZW6-F1
#
_entry.id   AF-Q5QZW6-F1
#
_cell.length_a   1.000
_cell.length_b   1.000
_cell.length_c   1.000
_cell.angle_alpha   90.00
_cell.angle_beta   90.00
_cell.angle_gamma   90.00
#
_symmetry.space_group_name_H-M   'P 1'
#
loop_
_entity.id
_entity.type
_entity.pdbx_description
1 polymer ?
#
loop_
_entity_poly.entity_id
_entity_poly.type
_entity_poly.pdbx_seq_one_letter_code
_entity_poly.pdbx_strand_id
1 'polypeptide(L)'
;MNTNHDSIQTMLNKVKGQKPSEHDDIAMQSRLHAAIDAQDNPVDEEEPGNGMIRLWSWLKTASQPKRFGFAGTAAALVLTAVLIITTSVSKPAFASVVKKLSEITSMVYTGQMQSDDQVIMTVEVFYQSPSKIRVVNTPLPDIEGAPSVVNVMDTKLGKGLILFPERKVAMPINFTPGQNAKEALENELLDWHTKILNYDGEVKSEPGVVIDGIETTVFTVEPENMRLTLWVDPKTELPIRIRVETMDGPYFVFEADVAFNEAIDPEMFDLAPSGYEIMGADSE
;
A
#
# COMPACT_ATOMS: atom_id res chain seq x y z
N MET A 1 45.95 24.42 27.25
CA MET A 1 44.88 23.42 27.00
C MET A 1 44.67 23.35 25.50
N ASN A 2 45.07 22.26 24.85
CA ASN A 2 44.95 22.05 23.40
C ASN A 2 44.79 20.54 23.16
N THR A 3 43.57 20.00 23.26
CA THR A 3 43.32 18.54 23.27
C THR A 3 42.31 18.07 22.22
N ASN A 4 41.75 18.96 21.39
CA ASN A 4 40.71 18.59 20.43
C ASN A 4 41.20 18.43 18.98
N HIS A 5 42.40 18.94 18.65
CA HIS A 5 42.95 18.86 17.29
C HIS A 5 43.69 17.53 17.02
N ASP A 6 44.30 16.93 18.05
CA ASP A 6 45.06 15.68 17.92
C ASP A 6 44.16 14.45 17.76
N SER A 7 42.93 14.47 18.28
CA SER A 7 42.00 13.32 18.18
C SER A 7 41.45 13.14 16.75
N ILE A 8 41.15 14.24 16.06
CA ILE A 8 40.63 14.22 14.68
C ILE A 8 41.73 13.78 13.70
N GLN A 9 42.95 14.28 13.84
CA GLN A 9 44.09 13.85 13.02
C GLN A 9 44.40 12.36 13.21
N THR A 10 44.27 11.86 14.45
CA THR A 10 44.46 10.44 14.75
C THR A 10 43.37 9.55 14.12
N MET A 11 42.11 10.00 14.13
CA MET A 11 41.02 9.29 13.44
C MET A 11 41.18 9.32 11.91
N LEU A 12 41.58 10.46 11.34
CA LEU A 12 41.75 10.60 9.89
C LEU A 12 42.86 9.68 9.35
N ASN A 13 43.96 9.54 10.09
CA ASN A 13 45.04 8.62 9.73
C ASN A 13 44.64 7.15 9.88
N LYS A 14 43.75 6.84 10.84
CA LYS A 14 43.21 5.49 11.04
C LYS A 14 42.28 5.07 9.90
N VAL A 15 41.49 6.00 9.36
CA VAL A 15 40.62 5.76 8.19
C VAL A 15 41.44 5.65 6.91
N LYS A 16 42.47 6.49 6.71
CA LYS A 16 43.35 6.44 5.52
C LYS A 16 44.21 5.17 5.42
N GLY A 17 44.43 4.47 6.54
CA GLY A 17 45.19 3.22 6.59
C GLY A 17 44.37 1.95 6.35
N GLN A 18 43.03 2.04 6.34
CA GLN A 18 42.16 0.91 6.05
C GLN A 18 42.00 0.78 4.53
N LYS A 19 42.63 -0.24 3.94
CA LYS A 19 42.24 -0.68 2.60
C LYS A 19 40.82 -1.23 2.68
N PRO A 20 39.88 -0.78 1.83
CA PRO A 20 38.55 -1.34 1.75
C PRO A 20 38.62 -2.86 1.60
N SER A 21 37.69 -3.57 2.25
CA SER A 21 37.54 -5.00 1.99
C SER A 21 36.94 -5.19 0.59
N GLU A 22 37.15 -6.34 -0.06
CA GLU A 22 36.49 -6.64 -1.35
C GLU A 22 34.97 -6.46 -1.28
N HIS A 23 34.38 -6.68 -0.10
CA HIS A 23 32.95 -6.49 0.14
C HIS A 23 32.53 -5.01 0.15
N ASP A 24 33.40 -4.12 0.63
CA ASP A 24 33.18 -2.66 0.59
C ASP A 24 33.37 -2.11 -0.82
N ASP A 25 34.31 -2.67 -1.58
CA ASP A 25 34.52 -2.32 -2.99
C ASP A 25 33.33 -2.73 -3.86
N ILE A 26 32.74 -3.92 -3.64
CA ILE A 26 31.52 -4.35 -4.34
C ILE A 26 30.33 -3.43 -4.02
N ALA A 27 30.16 -3.06 -2.75
CA ALA A 27 29.09 -2.14 -2.34
C ALA A 27 29.27 -0.73 -2.94
N MET A 28 30.51 -0.27 -3.06
CA MET A 28 30.83 1.02 -3.65
C MET A 28 30.66 1.02 -5.17
N GLN A 29 31.08 -0.05 -5.85
CA GLN A 29 30.84 -0.25 -7.28
C GLN A 29 29.36 -0.35 -7.60
N SER A 30 28.58 -1.04 -6.78
CA SER A 30 27.13 -1.16 -6.98
C SER A 30 26.41 0.20 -6.84
N ARG A 31 26.89 1.09 -5.96
CA ARG A 31 26.38 2.46 -5.82
C ARG A 31 26.79 3.35 -7.00
N LEU A 32 28.02 3.20 -7.49
CA LEU A 32 28.52 3.91 -8.66
C LEU A 32 27.77 3.52 -9.93
N HIS A 33 27.51 2.22 -10.14
CA HIS A 33 26.71 1.75 -11.26
C HIS A 33 25.26 2.25 -11.20
N ALA A 34 24.63 2.23 -10.02
CA ALA A 34 23.29 2.79 -9.84
C ALA A 34 23.23 4.29 -10.11
N ALA A 35 24.29 5.04 -9.81
CA ALA A 35 24.38 6.48 -10.11
C ALA A 35 24.61 6.75 -11.61
N ILE A 36 25.39 5.91 -12.30
CA ILE A 36 25.63 6.03 -13.75
C ILE A 36 24.37 5.66 -14.54
N ASP A 37 23.66 4.59 -14.17
CA ASP A 37 22.40 4.19 -14.82
C ASP A 37 21.29 5.25 -14.63
N ALA A 38 21.33 6.00 -13.53
CA ALA A 38 20.44 7.13 -13.29
C ALA A 38 20.77 8.36 -14.16
N GLN A 39 21.97 8.43 -14.74
CA GLN A 39 22.47 9.58 -15.49
C GLN A 39 22.44 9.38 -17.02
N ASP A 40 22.42 8.14 -17.51
CA ASP A 40 22.38 7.81 -18.96
C ASP A 40 20.98 7.85 -19.59
N ASN A 41 19.91 8.09 -18.81
CA ASN A 41 18.57 8.32 -19.34
C ASN A 41 18.28 9.82 -19.41
N PRO A 42 18.24 10.45 -20.60
CA PRO A 42 17.90 11.87 -20.70
C PRO A 42 16.44 12.07 -20.32
N VAL A 43 16.21 12.85 -19.26
CA VAL A 43 14.90 13.40 -18.91
C VAL A 43 14.76 14.68 -19.75
N ASP A 44 13.78 14.69 -20.66
CA ASP A 44 13.39 15.90 -21.38
C ASP A 44 13.05 17.02 -20.37
N GLU A 45 13.62 18.20 -20.61
CA GLU A 45 13.39 19.41 -19.80
C GLU A 45 11.95 19.90 -19.96
N GLU A 46 11.04 19.60 -19.03
CA GLU A 46 9.82 20.40 -18.79
C GLU A 46 9.45 20.48 -17.28
N GLU A 47 9.38 21.74 -16.80
CA GLU A 47 8.82 22.36 -15.58
C GLU A 47 8.95 21.74 -14.16
N PRO A 48 9.24 22.58 -13.13
CA PRO A 48 9.42 22.14 -11.76
C PRO A 48 8.06 21.99 -11.05
N GLY A 49 7.49 20.80 -11.05
CA GLY A 49 6.28 20.50 -10.29
C GLY A 49 6.01 19.01 -10.16
N ASN A 50 5.66 18.58 -8.93
CA ASN A 50 5.23 17.22 -8.56
C ASN A 50 6.33 16.17 -8.34
N GLY A 51 7.13 16.36 -7.29
CA GLY A 51 8.01 15.34 -6.71
C GLY A 51 7.32 14.32 -5.79
N MET A 52 6.02 14.05 -5.96
CA MET A 52 5.27 13.22 -5.02
C MET A 52 4.39 12.18 -5.74
N ILE A 53 4.43 10.95 -5.21
CA ILE A 53 3.69 9.74 -5.62
C ILE A 53 4.33 8.98 -6.81
N ARG A 54 5.49 8.38 -6.53
CA ARG A 54 6.01 7.19 -7.24
C ARG A 54 6.04 5.97 -6.32
N LEU A 55 5.14 5.86 -5.33
CA LEU A 55 5.30 4.85 -4.25
C LEU A 55 4.91 3.43 -4.69
N TRP A 56 3.75 3.28 -5.36
CA TRP A 56 3.38 2.00 -6.00
C TRP A 56 4.26 1.69 -7.21
N SER A 57 4.76 2.71 -7.92
CA SER A 57 5.72 2.49 -9.00
C SER A 57 7.11 2.09 -8.47
N TRP A 58 7.53 2.61 -7.30
CA TRP A 58 8.72 2.21 -6.56
C TRP A 58 8.60 0.78 -6.01
N LEU A 59 7.45 0.42 -5.41
CA LEU A 59 7.17 -0.96 -4.99
C LEU A 59 7.12 -1.92 -6.20
N LYS A 60 6.55 -1.50 -7.35
CA LYS A 60 6.57 -2.25 -8.61
C LYS A 60 7.98 -2.39 -9.21
N THR A 61 8.90 -1.47 -8.93
CA THR A 61 10.30 -1.57 -9.39
C THR A 61 11.19 -2.36 -8.43
N ALA A 62 10.94 -2.28 -7.12
CA ALA A 62 11.67 -3.03 -6.09
C ALA A 62 11.32 -4.53 -6.08
N SER A 63 10.14 -4.90 -6.61
CA SER A 63 9.63 -6.29 -6.65
C SER A 63 9.94 -7.04 -7.94
N GLN A 64 10.80 -6.55 -8.85
CA GLN A 64 11.23 -7.37 -9.99
C GLN A 64 12.20 -8.47 -9.51
N PRO A 65 11.81 -9.76 -9.51
CA PRO A 65 12.74 -10.82 -9.19
C PRO A 65 13.77 -10.92 -10.32
N LYS A 66 15.06 -10.95 -9.97
CA LYS A 66 16.10 -11.42 -10.89
C LYS A 66 15.74 -12.85 -11.29
N ARG A 67 15.37 -13.04 -12.56
CA ARG A 67 15.01 -14.32 -13.14
C ARG A 67 16.11 -15.35 -12.87
N PHE A 68 15.86 -16.26 -11.93
CA PHE A 68 16.57 -17.52 -11.85
C PHE A 68 15.60 -18.63 -12.21
N GLY A 69 15.81 -19.20 -13.40
CA GLY A 69 15.06 -20.34 -13.87
C GLY A 69 15.41 -21.56 -13.02
N PHE A 70 14.41 -22.20 -12.44
CA PHE A 70 14.50 -23.59 -12.03
C PHE A 70 13.24 -24.34 -12.44
N ALA A 71 13.48 -25.50 -13.03
CA ALA A 71 12.51 -26.40 -13.60
C ALA A 71 11.85 -27.26 -12.53
N GLY A 72 10.54 -27.47 -12.69
CA GLY A 72 9.83 -28.69 -12.31
C GLY A 72 9.50 -28.90 -10.84
N THR A 73 8.21 -28.97 -10.51
CA THR A 73 7.47 -30.25 -10.46
C THR A 73 5.98 -30.03 -10.23
N ALA A 74 5.19 -30.92 -10.83
CA ALA A 74 3.73 -30.89 -10.85
C ALA A 74 3.12 -31.24 -9.48
N ALA A 75 2.02 -30.58 -9.14
CA ALA A 75 1.01 -31.12 -8.24
C ALA A 75 -0.37 -30.74 -8.78
N ALA A 76 -1.17 -31.77 -9.07
CA ALA A 76 -2.50 -31.69 -9.63
C ALA A 76 -3.48 -31.07 -8.63
N LEU A 77 -4.30 -30.13 -9.09
CA LEU A 77 -5.54 -29.76 -8.42
C LEU A 77 -6.73 -30.12 -9.31
N VAL A 78 -7.60 -30.93 -8.72
CA VAL A 78 -8.84 -31.45 -9.28
C VAL A 78 -9.77 -30.28 -9.61
N LEU A 79 -10.08 -30.11 -10.89
CA LEU A 79 -11.12 -29.21 -11.38
C LEU A 79 -12.49 -29.77 -10.99
N THR A 80 -12.97 -29.46 -9.79
CA THR A 80 -14.42 -29.48 -9.51
C THR A 80 -15.04 -28.27 -10.19
N ALA A 81 -15.65 -28.50 -11.36
CA ALA A 81 -16.48 -27.51 -12.03
C ALA A 81 -17.73 -27.22 -11.17
N VAL A 82 -17.68 -26.13 -10.40
CA VAL A 82 -18.88 -25.55 -9.79
C VAL A 82 -19.62 -24.80 -10.91
N LEU A 83 -20.86 -25.23 -11.17
CA LEU A 83 -21.76 -24.56 -12.10
C LEU A 83 -22.16 -23.20 -11.48
N ILE A 84 -21.50 -22.11 -11.89
CA ILE A 84 -21.84 -20.76 -11.43
C ILE A 84 -23.15 -20.35 -12.10
N ILE A 85 -24.26 -20.44 -11.35
CA ILE A 85 -25.54 -19.87 -11.77
C ILE A 85 -25.47 -18.38 -11.48
N THR A 86 -25.11 -17.57 -12.48
CA THR A 86 -25.19 -16.11 -12.38
C THR A 86 -26.63 -15.68 -12.64
N THR A 87 -27.32 -15.17 -11.61
CA THR A 87 -28.61 -14.48 -11.79
C THR A 87 -28.37 -12.99 -11.76
N SER A 88 -28.88 -12.25 -12.75
CA SER A 88 -28.89 -10.79 -12.71
C SER A 88 -29.68 -10.33 -11.49
N VAL A 89 -29.02 -9.67 -10.52
CA VAL A 89 -29.70 -9.11 -9.35
C VAL A 89 -30.54 -7.93 -9.77
N SER A 90 -31.60 -7.67 -9.01
CA SER A 90 -32.23 -6.38 -9.03
C SER A 90 -31.23 -5.31 -8.53
N LYS A 91 -30.97 -4.29 -9.36
CA LYS A 91 -30.22 -3.08 -9.02
C LYS A 91 -30.51 -2.47 -7.61
N PRO A 92 -31.72 -2.60 -7.02
CA PRO A 92 -32.00 -2.10 -5.67
C PRO A 92 -31.14 -2.67 -4.53
N ALA A 93 -30.75 -3.95 -4.57
CA ALA A 93 -29.99 -4.55 -3.46
C ALA A 93 -28.56 -3.96 -3.37
N PHE A 94 -27.88 -3.85 -4.50
CA PHE A 94 -26.58 -3.19 -4.59
C PHE A 94 -26.66 -1.69 -4.25
N ALA A 95 -27.74 -1.01 -4.65
CA ALA A 95 -27.94 0.40 -4.30
C ALA A 95 -28.03 0.62 -2.76
N SER A 96 -28.56 -0.35 -2.01
CA SER A 96 -28.56 -0.29 -0.54
C SER A 96 -27.14 -0.34 0.03
N VAL A 97 -26.30 -1.23 -0.53
CA VAL A 97 -24.87 -1.34 -0.17
C VAL A 97 -24.14 -0.02 -0.43
N VAL A 98 -24.31 0.55 -1.63
CA VAL A 98 -23.71 1.84 -2.00
C VAL A 98 -24.17 2.94 -1.04
N LYS A 99 -25.46 2.98 -0.70
CA LYS A 99 -25.99 3.94 0.27
C LYS A 99 -25.33 3.77 1.63
N LYS A 100 -25.23 2.56 2.17
CA LYS A 100 -24.57 2.32 3.47
C LYS A 100 -23.09 2.67 3.45
N LEU A 101 -22.38 2.34 2.38
CA LEU A 101 -20.98 2.71 2.19
C LEU A 101 -20.78 4.23 2.14
N SER A 102 -21.76 5.01 1.70
CA SER A 102 -21.69 6.48 1.69
C SER A 102 -21.92 7.11 3.08
N GLU A 103 -22.50 6.35 4.01
CA GLU A 103 -22.85 6.81 5.36
C GLU A 103 -21.78 6.45 6.40
N ILE A 104 -20.69 5.77 6.00
CA ILE A 104 -19.66 5.29 6.92
C ILE A 104 -18.87 6.46 7.55
N THR A 105 -18.56 6.30 8.81
CA THR A 105 -17.77 7.27 9.59
C THR A 105 -16.36 6.78 9.87
N SER A 106 -16.16 5.46 9.81
CA SER A 106 -14.86 4.81 9.89
C SER A 106 -14.86 3.52 9.09
N MET A 107 -13.68 3.11 8.69
CA MET A 107 -13.44 1.84 8.02
C MET A 107 -12.09 1.29 8.45
N VAL A 108 -12.05 0.01 8.77
CA VAL A 108 -10.83 -0.73 9.06
C VAL A 108 -10.82 -1.92 8.13
N TYR A 109 -9.71 -2.15 7.43
CA TYR A 109 -9.54 -3.41 6.73
C TYR A 109 -8.12 -3.94 6.87
N THR A 110 -8.02 -5.26 6.96
CA THR A 110 -6.75 -6.00 7.04
C THR A 110 -6.77 -7.07 5.96
N GLY A 111 -5.74 -7.08 5.14
CA GLY A 111 -5.70 -7.96 3.98
C GLY A 111 -4.31 -8.32 3.53
N GLN A 112 -4.27 -9.23 2.57
CA GLN A 112 -3.05 -9.67 1.92
C GLN A 112 -3.05 -9.20 0.48
N MET A 113 -1.92 -8.65 0.06
CA MET A 113 -1.64 -8.38 -1.34
C MET A 113 -0.84 -9.54 -1.92
N GLN A 114 -1.29 -10.03 -3.07
CA GLN A 114 -0.68 -11.12 -3.82
C GLN A 114 -0.28 -10.63 -5.21
N SER A 115 0.85 -11.15 -5.70
CA SER A 115 1.35 -10.99 -7.06
C SER A 115 1.74 -12.37 -7.58
N ASP A 116 1.28 -12.75 -8.76
CA ASP A 116 1.54 -14.09 -9.33
C ASP A 116 1.25 -15.23 -8.32
N ASP A 117 0.11 -15.15 -7.62
CA ASP A 117 -0.34 -16.06 -6.55
C ASP A 117 0.56 -16.16 -5.32
N GLN A 118 1.59 -15.32 -5.22
CA GLN A 118 2.45 -15.21 -4.05
C GLN A 118 2.03 -14.01 -3.21
N VAL A 119 1.76 -14.21 -1.92
CA VAL A 119 1.55 -13.10 -0.98
C VAL A 119 2.85 -12.31 -0.88
N ILE A 120 2.77 -11.00 -1.09
CA ILE A 120 3.93 -10.09 -1.08
C ILE A 120 3.92 -9.13 0.11
N MET A 121 2.75 -8.83 0.68
CA MET A 121 2.64 -8.00 1.88
C MET A 121 1.28 -8.17 2.56
N THR A 122 1.25 -7.84 3.86
CA THR A 122 0.03 -7.56 4.60
C THR A 122 -0.20 -6.05 4.62
N VAL A 123 -1.44 -5.65 4.38
CA VAL A 123 -1.86 -4.24 4.41
C VAL A 123 -2.98 -4.10 5.43
N GLU A 124 -2.81 -3.16 6.35
CA GLU A 124 -3.86 -2.71 7.25
C GLU A 124 -4.19 -1.25 6.95
N VAL A 125 -5.46 -0.91 6.81
CA VAL A 125 -5.91 0.45 6.57
C VAL A 125 -6.94 0.84 7.60
N PHE A 126 -6.76 2.03 8.15
CA PHE A 126 -7.67 2.68 9.07
C PHE A 126 -8.06 4.02 8.48
N TYR A 127 -9.36 4.20 8.29
CA TYR A 127 -9.97 5.43 7.83
C TYR A 127 -10.91 5.95 8.91
N GLN A 128 -10.79 7.23 9.23
CA GLN A 128 -11.74 7.94 10.07
C GLN A 128 -12.14 9.24 9.37
N SER A 129 -13.45 9.35 9.11
CA SER A 129 -14.06 10.52 8.51
C SER A 129 -13.77 11.77 9.36
N PRO A 130 -13.48 12.92 8.74
CA PRO A 130 -13.55 13.18 7.29
C PRO A 130 -12.23 13.00 6.52
N SER A 131 -11.10 12.79 7.19
CA SER A 131 -9.79 13.00 6.54
C SER A 131 -8.62 12.18 7.06
N LYS A 132 -8.82 11.38 8.11
CA LYS A 132 -7.73 10.66 8.76
C LYS A 132 -7.55 9.29 8.14
N ILE A 133 -6.33 9.02 7.70
CA ILE A 133 -5.95 7.76 7.06
C ILE A 133 -4.67 7.27 7.72
N ARG A 134 -4.64 5.98 8.06
CA ARG A 134 -3.42 5.26 8.44
C ARG A 134 -3.32 3.99 7.61
N VAL A 135 -2.15 3.74 7.04
CA VAL A 135 -1.85 2.52 6.28
C VAL A 135 -0.61 1.88 6.88
N VAL A 136 -0.71 0.62 7.27
CA VAL A 136 0.42 -0.19 7.74
C VAL A 136 0.73 -1.20 6.64
N ASN A 137 1.93 -1.12 6.08
CA ASN A 137 2.43 -2.10 5.13
C ASN A 137 3.50 -2.94 5.82
N THR A 138 3.23 -4.23 5.97
CA THR A 138 4.14 -5.19 6.59
C THR A 138 4.57 -6.20 5.51
N PRO A 139 5.83 -6.18 5.07
CA PRO A 139 6.35 -7.18 4.15
C PRO A 139 6.38 -8.56 4.81
N LEU A 140 6.26 -9.63 4.01
CA LEU A 140 6.37 -10.97 4.56
C LEU A 140 7.81 -11.29 5.01
N PRO A 141 7.99 -12.11 6.07
CA PRO A 141 9.31 -12.42 6.64
C PRO A 141 10.31 -13.00 5.64
N ASP A 142 9.83 -13.70 4.61
CA ASP A 142 10.65 -14.40 3.62
C ASP A 142 11.04 -13.53 2.42
N ILE A 143 10.58 -12.28 2.36
CA ILE A 143 10.97 -11.28 1.36
C ILE A 143 12.04 -10.37 1.98
N GLU A 144 13.31 -10.73 1.79
CA GLU A 144 14.43 -9.92 2.24
C GLU A 144 14.39 -8.51 1.61
N GLY A 145 14.47 -7.47 2.44
CA GLY A 145 14.89 -6.13 2.02
C GLY A 145 13.88 -4.98 2.13
N ALA A 146 12.59 -5.25 2.37
CA ALA A 146 11.61 -4.19 2.61
C ALA A 146 11.36 -4.01 4.12
N PRO A 147 11.51 -2.80 4.70
CA PRO A 147 11.07 -2.52 6.07
C PRO A 147 9.56 -2.35 6.13
N SER A 148 8.96 -2.51 7.32
CA SER A 148 7.57 -2.10 7.51
C SER A 148 7.47 -0.58 7.38
N VAL A 149 6.39 -0.11 6.78
CA VAL A 149 6.14 1.31 6.59
C VAL A 149 4.73 1.65 7.06
N VAL A 150 4.62 2.68 7.88
CA VAL A 150 3.32 3.22 8.29
C VAL A 150 3.15 4.61 7.70
N ASN A 151 2.07 4.83 6.98
CA ASN A 151 1.69 6.15 6.51
C ASN A 151 0.54 6.66 7.38
N VAL A 152 0.67 7.86 7.94
CA VAL A 152 -0.37 8.53 8.73
C VAL A 152 -0.66 9.88 8.08
N MET A 153 -1.93 10.19 7.80
CA MET A 153 -2.30 11.33 6.96
C MET A 153 -3.57 12.00 7.47
N ASP A 154 -3.60 13.33 7.33
CA ASP A 154 -4.81 14.14 7.43
C ASP A 154 -5.00 14.90 6.12
N THR A 155 -5.90 14.39 5.27
CA THR A 155 -6.13 14.92 3.92
C THR A 155 -6.75 16.31 3.93
N LYS A 156 -7.36 16.73 5.03
CA LYS A 156 -7.93 18.08 5.20
C LYS A 156 -6.83 19.08 5.54
N LEU A 157 -5.83 18.67 6.31
CA LEU A 157 -4.70 19.53 6.68
C LEU A 157 -3.61 19.58 5.60
N GLY A 158 -3.62 18.66 4.64
CA GLY A 158 -2.55 18.59 3.65
C GLY A 158 -1.24 18.06 4.24
N LYS A 159 -1.33 17.24 5.29
CA LYS A 159 -0.19 16.76 6.06
C LYS A 159 -0.20 15.26 6.19
N GLY A 160 0.98 14.67 6.20
CA GLY A 160 1.18 13.26 6.44
C GLY A 160 2.55 12.99 7.05
N LEU A 161 2.76 11.72 7.38
CA LEU A 161 3.95 11.23 8.02
C LEU A 161 4.19 9.79 7.54
N ILE A 162 5.38 9.53 7.02
CA ILE A 162 5.86 8.15 6.81
C ILE A 162 6.68 7.76 8.02
N LEU A 163 6.30 6.67 8.70
CA LEU A 163 7.04 6.09 9.80
C LEU A 163 7.79 4.86 9.34
N PHE A 164 9.01 4.73 9.83
CA PHE A 164 9.85 3.53 9.75
C PHE A 164 10.00 2.97 11.17
N PRO A 165 9.07 2.10 11.63
CA PRO A 165 8.97 1.70 13.04
C PRO A 165 10.25 1.07 13.61
N GLU A 166 10.97 0.30 12.78
CA GLU A 166 12.19 -0.41 13.15
C GLU A 166 13.36 0.54 13.37
N ARG A 167 13.39 1.66 12.63
CA ARG A 167 14.43 2.69 12.73
C ARG A 167 14.06 3.82 13.68
N LYS A 168 12.78 3.89 14.11
CA LYS A 168 12.22 5.02 14.85
C LYS A 168 12.45 6.35 14.15
N VAL A 169 12.26 6.35 12.84
CA VAL A 169 12.38 7.54 11.99
C VAL A 169 11.03 7.88 11.40
N ALA A 170 10.70 9.18 11.37
CA ALA A 170 9.50 9.70 10.76
C ALA A 170 9.85 10.77 9.73
N MET A 171 9.28 10.66 8.54
CA MET A 171 9.49 11.60 7.45
C MET A 171 8.20 12.38 7.20
N PRO A 172 8.17 13.70 7.48
CA PRO A 172 6.99 14.51 7.29
C PRO A 172 6.70 14.69 5.80
N ILE A 173 5.42 14.70 5.48
CA ILE A 173 4.91 14.94 4.13
C ILE A 173 3.97 16.14 4.19
N ASN A 174 4.15 17.08 3.27
CA ASN A 174 3.16 18.13 3.01
C ASN A 174 2.64 17.98 1.59
N PHE A 175 1.34 18.23 1.41
CA PHE A 175 0.67 18.24 0.12
C PHE A 175 -0.42 19.29 0.10
N THR A 176 -0.71 19.84 -1.08
CA THR A 176 -1.77 20.85 -1.22
C THR A 176 -3.15 20.20 -1.02
N PRO A 177 -3.96 20.66 -0.05
CA PRO A 177 -5.33 20.17 0.10
C PRO A 177 -6.13 20.42 -1.18
N GLY A 178 -6.76 19.38 -1.72
CA GLY A 178 -7.68 19.50 -2.86
C GLY A 178 -7.05 19.67 -4.25
N GLN A 179 -5.72 19.65 -4.40
CA GLN A 179 -5.07 19.51 -5.72
C GLN A 179 -4.38 18.16 -5.80
N ASN A 180 -4.95 17.22 -6.58
CA ASN A 180 -4.42 15.94 -7.08
C ASN A 180 -3.77 14.95 -6.08
N ALA A 181 -3.19 15.36 -4.96
CA ALA A 181 -2.58 14.50 -3.96
C ALA A 181 -3.61 13.86 -3.04
N LYS A 182 -4.66 14.60 -2.65
CA LYS A 182 -5.81 14.03 -1.93
C LYS A 182 -6.52 13.00 -2.80
N GLU A 183 -6.78 13.36 -4.06
CA GLU A 183 -7.41 12.48 -5.04
C GLU A 183 -6.53 11.28 -5.36
N ALA A 184 -5.24 11.45 -5.68
CA ALA A 184 -4.35 10.32 -5.96
C ALA A 184 -4.17 9.38 -4.76
N LEU A 185 -4.20 9.90 -3.54
CA LEU A 185 -4.01 9.11 -2.32
C LEU A 185 -5.30 8.41 -1.87
N GLU A 186 -6.46 9.07 -1.97
CA GLU A 186 -7.78 8.44 -1.75
C GLU A 186 -8.12 7.46 -2.88
N ASN A 187 -7.76 7.77 -4.14
CA ASN A 187 -7.91 6.90 -5.31
C ASN A 187 -6.83 5.80 -5.39
N GLU A 188 -5.85 5.74 -4.50
CA GLU A 188 -4.93 4.60 -4.44
C GLU A 188 -5.23 3.69 -3.24
N LEU A 189 -5.59 4.26 -2.09
CA LEU A 189 -5.82 3.51 -0.85
C LEU A 189 -7.29 3.13 -0.63
N LEU A 190 -8.22 3.96 -1.11
CA LEU A 190 -9.66 3.74 -1.01
C LEU A 190 -10.29 3.62 -2.41
N ASP A 191 -9.47 3.33 -3.42
CA ASP A 191 -9.91 3.34 -4.81
C ASP A 191 -11.13 2.46 -5.03
N TRP A 192 -11.14 1.28 -4.42
CA TRP A 192 -12.28 0.37 -4.47
C TRP A 192 -13.54 1.01 -3.89
N HIS A 193 -13.45 1.72 -2.76
CA HIS A 193 -14.60 2.36 -2.11
C HIS A 193 -15.17 3.46 -2.99
N THR A 194 -14.32 4.36 -3.49
CA THR A 194 -14.72 5.42 -4.43
C THR A 194 -15.30 4.83 -5.72
N LYS A 195 -14.70 3.77 -6.27
CA LYS A 195 -15.20 3.11 -7.48
C LYS A 195 -16.56 2.44 -7.26
N ILE A 196 -16.79 1.79 -6.11
CA ILE A 196 -18.11 1.24 -5.77
C ILE A 196 -19.14 2.34 -5.63
N LEU A 197 -18.82 3.44 -4.93
CA LEU A 197 -19.76 4.55 -4.73
C LEU A 197 -20.20 5.21 -6.04
N ASN A 198 -19.32 5.22 -7.04
CA ASN A 198 -19.57 5.83 -8.34
C ASN A 198 -19.91 4.82 -9.45
N TYR A 199 -20.08 3.53 -9.11
CA TYR A 199 -20.32 2.49 -10.12
C TYR A 199 -21.76 2.55 -10.67
N ASP A 200 -21.89 2.72 -11.97
CA ASP A 200 -23.18 2.74 -12.69
C ASP A 200 -23.35 1.59 -13.70
N GLY A 201 -22.35 0.71 -13.78
CA GLY A 201 -22.29 -0.42 -14.70
C GLY A 201 -23.14 -1.64 -14.30
N GLU A 202 -22.81 -2.79 -14.88
CA GLU A 202 -23.50 -4.06 -14.60
C GLU A 202 -23.02 -4.69 -13.30
N VAL A 203 -23.96 -5.03 -12.42
CA VAL A 203 -23.68 -5.73 -11.16
C VAL A 203 -24.09 -7.19 -11.31
N LYS A 204 -23.14 -8.09 -11.13
CA LYS A 204 -23.39 -9.53 -11.08
C LYS A 204 -23.58 -9.95 -9.62
N SER A 205 -24.48 -10.89 -9.36
CA SER A 205 -24.46 -11.63 -8.09
C SER A 205 -24.07 -13.05 -8.33
N GLU A 206 -23.37 -13.53 -7.33
CA GLU A 206 -22.95 -14.90 -7.21
C GLU A 206 -23.71 -15.56 -6.06
N PRO A 207 -23.78 -16.91 -6.05
CA PRO A 207 -24.33 -17.64 -4.92
C PRO A 207 -23.72 -17.18 -3.60
N GLY A 208 -24.56 -17.06 -2.57
CA GLY A 208 -24.11 -16.65 -1.24
C GLY A 208 -23.04 -17.59 -0.68
N VAL A 209 -22.06 -17.02 0.02
CA VAL A 209 -20.97 -17.76 0.67
C VAL A 209 -21.08 -17.53 2.17
N VAL A 210 -20.89 -18.59 2.97
CA VAL A 210 -20.82 -18.44 4.43
C VAL A 210 -19.42 -17.98 4.83
N ILE A 211 -19.31 -16.81 5.44
CA ILE A 211 -18.07 -16.27 6.02
C ILE A 211 -18.33 -16.01 7.50
N ASP A 212 -17.54 -16.61 8.38
CA ASP A 212 -17.65 -16.46 9.84
C ASP A 212 -19.07 -16.69 10.40
N GLY A 213 -19.80 -17.63 9.78
CA GLY A 213 -21.19 -17.97 10.14
C GLY A 213 -22.26 -17.03 9.59
N ILE A 214 -21.88 -16.04 8.78
CA ILE A 214 -22.78 -15.11 8.10
C ILE A 214 -23.01 -15.60 6.66
N GLU A 215 -24.25 -15.87 6.28
CA GLU A 215 -24.64 -16.14 4.89
C GLU A 215 -24.62 -14.82 4.10
N THR A 216 -23.60 -14.63 3.25
CA THR A 216 -23.37 -13.36 2.57
C THR A 216 -24.14 -13.26 1.25
N THR A 217 -24.45 -12.04 0.83
CA THR A 217 -24.79 -11.74 -0.57
C THR A 217 -23.51 -11.34 -1.29
N VAL A 218 -23.18 -12.00 -2.40
CA VAL A 218 -21.95 -11.73 -3.14
C VAL A 218 -22.26 -10.88 -4.36
N PHE A 219 -21.60 -9.72 -4.47
CA PHE A 219 -21.67 -8.84 -5.63
C PHE A 219 -20.32 -8.75 -6.31
N THR A 220 -20.33 -8.81 -7.64
CA THR A 220 -19.15 -8.62 -8.47
C THR A 220 -19.40 -7.48 -9.44
N VAL A 221 -18.49 -6.51 -9.47
CA VAL A 221 -18.49 -5.38 -10.39
C VAL A 221 -17.14 -5.23 -11.05
N GLU A 222 -17.12 -4.69 -12.26
CA GLU A 222 -15.91 -4.54 -13.07
C GLU A 222 -15.75 -3.06 -13.49
N PRO A 223 -15.30 -2.17 -12.57
CA PRO A 223 -14.90 -0.82 -12.93
C PRO A 223 -13.57 -0.83 -13.71
N GLU A 224 -13.23 0.26 -14.39
CA GLU A 224 -12.07 0.31 -15.30
C GLU A 224 -10.80 -0.32 -14.67
N ASN A 225 -10.27 -1.32 -15.39
CA ASN A 225 -9.02 -2.04 -15.12
C ASN A 225 -8.99 -2.87 -13.83
N MET A 226 -10.15 -3.13 -13.22
CA MET A 226 -10.23 -3.98 -12.03
C MET A 226 -11.53 -4.78 -11.93
N ARG A 227 -11.49 -5.84 -11.14
CA ARG A 227 -12.67 -6.55 -10.65
C ARG A 227 -12.76 -6.38 -9.14
N LEU A 228 -13.96 -6.05 -8.66
CA LEU A 228 -14.28 -5.96 -7.25
C LEU A 228 -15.32 -7.01 -6.90
N THR A 229 -15.01 -7.82 -5.89
CA THR A 229 -15.96 -8.75 -5.27
C THR A 229 -16.25 -8.29 -3.85
N LEU A 230 -17.53 -8.17 -3.51
CA LEU A 230 -18.02 -7.75 -2.20
C LEU A 230 -18.84 -8.87 -1.59
N TRP A 231 -18.44 -9.36 -0.40
CA TRP A 231 -19.24 -10.27 0.39
C TRP A 231 -19.99 -9.46 1.45
N VAL A 232 -21.29 -9.29 1.26
CA VAL A 232 -22.13 -8.38 2.04
C VAL A 232 -22.91 -9.13 3.10
N ASP A 233 -22.86 -8.65 4.35
CA ASP A 233 -23.76 -9.10 5.40
C ASP A 233 -25.17 -8.54 5.14
N PRO A 234 -26.19 -9.39 4.94
CA PRO A 234 -27.54 -8.94 4.64
C PRO A 234 -28.20 -8.14 5.77
N LYS A 235 -27.68 -8.19 7.00
CA LYS A 235 -28.21 -7.42 8.14
C LYS A 235 -27.73 -5.98 8.16
N THR A 236 -26.43 -5.78 7.93
CA THR A 236 -25.79 -4.46 7.96
C THR A 236 -25.80 -3.79 6.59
N GLU A 237 -25.97 -4.57 5.53
CA GLU A 237 -25.86 -4.18 4.13
C GLU A 237 -24.46 -3.61 3.80
N LEU A 238 -23.45 -3.98 4.58
CA LEU A 238 -22.06 -3.61 4.41
C LEU A 238 -21.21 -4.85 4.08
N PRO A 239 -20.14 -4.70 3.28
CA PRO A 239 -19.23 -5.81 3.03
C PRO A 239 -18.49 -6.20 4.31
N ILE A 240 -18.35 -7.50 4.53
CA ILE A 240 -17.47 -8.05 5.60
C ILE A 240 -16.13 -8.52 5.03
N ARG A 241 -16.08 -8.72 3.70
CA ARG A 241 -14.86 -9.01 2.95
C ARG A 241 -14.92 -8.35 1.58
N ILE A 242 -13.75 -7.93 1.10
CA ILE A 242 -13.57 -7.42 -0.26
C ILE A 242 -12.44 -8.19 -0.95
N ARG A 243 -12.54 -8.28 -2.27
CA ARG A 243 -11.46 -8.71 -3.14
C ARG A 243 -11.33 -7.73 -4.29
N VAL A 244 -10.12 -7.25 -4.51
CA VAL A 244 -9.74 -6.35 -5.59
C VAL A 244 -8.75 -7.09 -6.47
N GLU A 245 -9.05 -7.21 -7.75
CA GLU A 245 -8.17 -7.84 -8.74
C GLU A 245 -7.86 -6.82 -9.83
N THR A 246 -6.58 -6.60 -10.13
CA THR A 246 -6.20 -5.80 -11.30
C THR A 246 -6.39 -6.64 -12.57
N MET A 247 -7.00 -6.06 -13.59
CA MET A 247 -7.20 -6.74 -14.88
C MET A 247 -6.16 -6.36 -15.92
N ASP A 248 -5.56 -5.17 -15.78
CA ASP A 248 -4.55 -4.65 -16.68
C ASP A 248 -3.20 -4.44 -15.97
N GLY A 249 -2.11 -4.75 -16.67
CA GLY A 249 -0.75 -4.66 -16.12
C GLY A 249 -0.38 -5.90 -15.30
N PRO A 250 0.54 -5.78 -14.31
CA PRO A 250 0.85 -6.89 -13.43
C PRO A 250 -0.40 -7.27 -12.62
N TYR A 251 -0.70 -8.57 -12.57
CA TYR A 251 -1.85 -9.11 -11.85
C TYR A 251 -1.58 -9.06 -10.35
N PHE A 252 -2.40 -8.28 -9.66
CA PHE A 252 -2.42 -8.20 -8.21
C PHE A 252 -3.80 -8.56 -7.69
N VAL A 253 -3.81 -9.29 -6.57
CA VAL A 253 -5.03 -9.58 -5.81
C VAL A 253 -4.86 -9.00 -4.42
N PHE A 254 -5.81 -8.18 -4.01
CA PHE A 254 -5.92 -7.72 -2.64
C PHE A 254 -7.21 -8.28 -2.05
N GLU A 255 -7.09 -9.15 -1.05
CA GLU A 255 -8.24 -9.69 -0.32
C GLU A 255 -8.14 -9.26 1.13
N ALA A 256 -9.23 -8.68 1.65
CA ALA A 256 -9.25 -8.07 2.97
C ALA A 256 -10.58 -8.26 3.69
N ASP A 257 -10.49 -8.51 4.99
CA ASP A 257 -11.61 -8.42 5.91
C ASP A 257 -11.86 -6.95 6.23
N VAL A 258 -13.13 -6.53 6.26
CA VAL A 258 -13.52 -5.12 6.41
C VAL A 258 -14.51 -4.96 7.54
N ALA A 259 -14.29 -3.95 8.38
CA ALA A 259 -15.19 -3.50 9.42
C ALA A 259 -15.48 -2.00 9.26
N PHE A 260 -16.69 -1.57 9.60
CA PHE A 260 -17.16 -0.21 9.40
C PHE A 260 -17.76 0.36 10.67
N ASN A 261 -17.66 1.68 10.84
CA ASN A 261 -18.23 2.41 11.96
C ASN A 261 -17.73 1.94 13.34
N GLU A 262 -16.57 1.28 13.37
CA GLU A 262 -15.86 0.91 14.58
C GLU A 262 -15.20 2.15 15.20
N ALA A 263 -15.10 2.16 16.53
CA ALA A 263 -14.34 3.18 17.24
C ALA A 263 -12.84 2.96 17.00
N ILE A 264 -12.19 3.95 16.40
CA ILE A 264 -10.75 3.93 16.15
C ILE A 264 -10.06 4.85 17.15
N ASP A 265 -8.99 4.37 17.78
CA ASP A 265 -8.16 5.18 18.68
C ASP A 265 -7.60 6.40 17.93
N PRO A 266 -7.94 7.63 18.35
CA PRO A 266 -7.46 8.84 17.71
C PRO A 266 -5.93 8.99 17.68
N GLU A 267 -5.21 8.39 18.63
CA GLU A 267 -3.75 8.47 18.72
C GLU A 267 -3.05 7.76 17.55
N MET A 268 -3.72 6.78 16.91
CA MET A 268 -3.19 6.13 15.72
C MET A 268 -2.98 7.08 14.54
N PHE A 269 -3.66 8.24 14.56
CA PHE A 269 -3.57 9.26 13.52
C PHE A 269 -2.70 10.45 13.92
N ASP A 270 -1.91 10.34 14.99
CA ASP A 270 -1.01 11.41 15.41
C ASP A 270 0.09 11.67 14.37
N LEU A 271 0.26 12.95 14.02
CA LEU A 271 1.29 13.44 13.11
C LEU A 271 2.57 13.87 13.85
N ALA A 272 2.62 13.72 15.17
CA ALA A 272 3.79 13.98 16.02
C ALA A 272 4.08 12.81 16.98
N PRO A 273 4.26 11.58 16.48
CA PRO A 273 4.38 10.40 17.32
C PRO A 273 5.61 10.46 18.22
N SER A 274 5.41 10.14 19.50
CA SER A 274 6.51 10.10 20.47
C SER A 274 7.55 9.03 20.13
N GLY A 275 8.82 9.33 20.40
CA GLY A 275 9.93 8.38 20.23
C GLY A 275 10.39 8.16 18.79
N TYR A 276 10.00 9.03 17.85
CA TYR A 276 10.53 9.06 16.49
C TYR A 276 11.45 10.26 16.26
N GLU A 277 12.55 10.05 15.55
CA GLU A 277 13.41 11.10 15.01
C GLU A 277 12.79 11.62 13.70
N ILE A 278 12.61 12.94 13.60
CA ILE A 278 12.04 13.56 12.39
C ILE A 278 13.15 13.78 11.36
N MET A 279 13.06 13.08 10.23
CA MET A 279 13.94 13.30 9.08
C MET A 279 13.71 14.68 8.47
N GLY A 280 14.80 15.43 8.22
CA GLY A 280 14.74 16.75 7.60
C GLY A 280 14.48 17.92 8.55
N ALA A 281 14.57 17.70 9.87
CA ALA A 281 14.56 18.79 10.87
C ALA A 281 15.83 19.67 10.85
N ASP A 282 16.87 19.28 10.10
CA ASP A 282 18.12 20.05 9.96
C ASP A 282 18.31 20.57 8.53
N SER A 283 17.80 21.77 8.27
CA SER A 283 18.50 22.82 7.49
C SER A 283 17.69 24.13 7.55
N GLU A 284 17.93 24.92 8.60
CA GLU A 284 17.82 26.40 8.50
C GLU A 284 19.01 26.96 7.69
#